data_AF-A0A1E1WBV8-F1
#
_entry.id   AF-A0A1E1WBV8-F1
#
_cell.length_a   1.000
_cell.length_b   1.000
_cell.length_c   1.000
_cell.angle_alpha   90.00
_cell.angle_beta   90.00
_cell.angle_gamma   90.00
#
_symmetry.space_group_name_H-M   'P 1'
#
loop_
_entity.id
_entity.type
_entity.pdbx_description
1 polymer ?
#
loop_
_entity_poly.entity_id
_entity_poly.type
_entity_poly.pdbx_seq_one_letter_code
_entity_poly.pdbx_strand_id
1 'polypeptide(L)'
;GVLCFCNATSSSFKWSKSYTLKAVLTVPAANLSEPYQVWLDGDTRKSRVDFYDGMDKLYRLWDDAEEKYFYYKIHPETTGNFRNKDVCHEVSADASETKTYAINTYLPVKKFKYSHNEIVNSIKAQKWIYEYSVTLEQK
;
A
#
# COMPACT_ATOMS: atom_id res chain seq x y z
N GLY A 1 32.34 24.66 31.39
CA GLY A 1 32.06 23.31 30.86
C GLY A 1 30.72 23.34 30.17
N VAL A 2 30.66 23.02 28.89
CA VAL A 2 29.39 22.96 28.13
C VAL A 2 29.13 21.49 27.85
N LEU A 3 28.17 20.92 28.58
CA LEU A 3 27.63 19.59 28.30
C LEU A 3 26.61 19.75 27.17
N CYS A 4 26.99 19.31 25.97
CA CYS A 4 26.07 19.16 24.86
C CYS A 4 25.50 17.73 24.91
N PHE A 5 24.28 17.57 25.39
CA PHE A 5 23.54 16.32 25.25
C PHE A 5 22.89 16.29 23.87
N CYS A 6 23.56 15.67 22.90
CA CYS A 6 22.88 15.23 21.69
C CYS A 6 22.30 13.84 21.96
N ASN A 7 21.14 13.78 22.61
CA ASN A 7 20.31 12.59 22.54
C ASN A 7 19.74 12.52 21.13
N ALA A 8 20.51 11.93 20.21
CA ALA A 8 20.00 11.46 18.93
C ALA A 8 19.02 10.33 19.23
N THR A 9 17.76 10.70 19.50
CA THR A 9 16.66 9.76 19.53
C THR A 9 16.62 9.09 18.16
N SER A 10 16.95 7.80 18.12
CA SER A 10 16.72 6.92 16.98
C SER A 10 15.30 7.17 16.49
N SER A 11 15.15 7.95 15.42
CA SER A 11 13.85 8.30 14.85
C SER A 11 13.26 7.04 14.27
N SER A 12 12.48 6.31 15.08
CA SER A 12 11.76 5.16 14.58
C SER A 12 10.83 5.66 13.48
N PHE A 13 10.89 4.99 12.34
CA PHE A 13 10.07 5.31 11.20
C PHE A 13 8.60 5.13 11.57
N LYS A 14 7.87 6.23 11.70
CA LYS A 14 6.46 6.24 12.08
C LYS A 14 5.63 6.72 10.90
N TRP A 15 4.72 5.87 10.45
CA TRP A 15 3.73 6.23 9.46
C TRP A 15 2.53 6.90 10.12
N SER A 16 1.91 7.83 9.41
CA SER A 16 0.60 8.33 9.78
C SER A 16 -0.42 7.19 9.78
N LYS A 17 -1.41 7.27 10.66
CA LYS A 17 -2.55 6.32 10.68
C LYS A 17 -3.30 6.31 9.35
N SER A 18 -3.32 7.46 8.67
CA SER A 18 -3.93 7.63 7.36
C SER A 18 -2.87 8.08 6.35
N TYR A 19 -2.83 7.41 5.20
CA TYR A 19 -1.83 7.68 4.17
C TYR A 19 -2.34 7.35 2.77
N THR A 20 -1.66 7.91 1.78
CA THR A 20 -1.76 7.50 0.38
C THR A 20 -0.42 7.00 -0.12
N LEU A 21 -0.41 5.91 -0.88
CA LEU A 21 0.79 5.33 -1.47
C LEU A 21 0.58 5.16 -2.97
N LYS A 22 1.57 5.51 -3.79
CA LYS A 22 1.65 5.11 -5.20
C LYS A 22 2.85 4.20 -5.36
N ALA A 23 2.68 3.08 -6.04
CA ALA A 23 3.73 2.08 -6.23
C ALA A 23 3.51 1.33 -7.55
N VAL A 24 4.48 0.50 -7.92
CA VAL A 24 4.41 -0.38 -9.11
C VAL A 24 4.65 -1.81 -8.64
N LEU A 25 3.70 -2.70 -8.88
CA LEU A 25 3.84 -4.14 -8.69
C LEU A 25 4.58 -4.72 -9.90
N THR A 26 5.75 -5.30 -9.67
CA THR A 26 6.51 -5.99 -10.72
C THR A 26 6.56 -7.48 -10.43
N VAL A 27 6.07 -8.30 -11.36
CA VAL A 27 6.17 -9.78 -11.31
C VAL A 27 7.01 -10.24 -12.51
N PRO A 28 8.33 -10.39 -12.36
CA PRO A 28 9.23 -10.67 -13.48
C PRO A 28 8.88 -11.94 -14.25
N ALA A 29 8.49 -13.00 -13.55
CA ALA A 29 8.11 -14.28 -14.16
C ALA A 29 6.88 -14.19 -15.08
N ALA A 30 6.01 -13.19 -14.86
CA ALA A 30 4.82 -12.96 -15.67
C ALA A 30 4.98 -11.76 -16.63
N ASN A 31 6.16 -11.12 -16.67
CA ASN A 31 6.39 -9.85 -17.35
C ASN A 31 5.32 -8.78 -17.05
N LEU A 32 4.83 -8.77 -15.81
CA LEU A 32 3.79 -7.85 -15.35
C LEU A 32 4.45 -6.68 -14.61
N SER A 33 4.14 -5.46 -15.04
CA SER A 33 4.48 -4.22 -14.35
C SER A 33 3.22 -3.38 -14.25
N GLU A 34 2.70 -3.22 -13.04
CA GLU A 34 1.37 -2.66 -12.82
C GLU A 34 1.41 -1.52 -11.78
N PRO A 35 1.06 -0.28 -12.16
CA PRO A 35 0.90 0.78 -11.18
C PRO A 35 -0.31 0.51 -10.30
N TYR A 36 -0.15 0.72 -8.99
CA TYR A 36 -1.26 0.69 -8.05
C TYR A 36 -1.18 1.85 -7.06
N GLN A 37 -2.35 2.28 -6.58
CA GLN A 37 -2.48 3.33 -5.60
C GLN A 37 -3.29 2.84 -4.39
N VAL A 38 -2.83 3.17 -3.20
CA VAL A 38 -3.49 2.80 -1.94
C VAL A 38 -3.91 4.06 -1.21
N TRP A 39 -5.10 4.04 -0.63
CA TRP A 39 -5.57 4.97 0.38
C TRP A 39 -5.92 4.17 1.63
N LEU A 40 -5.38 4.58 2.77
CA LEU A 40 -5.77 4.09 4.06
C LEU A 40 -6.26 5.26 4.91
N ASP A 41 -7.43 5.09 5.50
CA ASP A 41 -7.89 5.90 6.61
C ASP A 41 -7.90 5.05 7.88
N GLY A 42 -6.92 5.28 8.75
CA GLY A 42 -6.76 4.54 9.99
C GLY A 42 -7.79 4.90 11.06
N ASP A 43 -8.42 6.07 10.97
CA ASP A 43 -9.42 6.51 11.96
C ASP A 43 -10.75 5.82 11.71
N THR A 44 -11.16 5.68 10.45
CA THR A 44 -12.36 4.93 10.07
C THR A 44 -12.10 3.45 9.75
N ARG A 45 -10.84 2.99 9.82
CA ARG A 45 -10.38 1.64 9.46
C ARG A 45 -10.65 1.25 7.99
N LYS A 46 -10.92 2.21 7.11
CA LYS A 46 -11.27 1.98 5.70
C LYS A 46 -10.03 2.05 4.81
N SER A 47 -10.02 1.27 3.74
CA SER A 47 -8.98 1.38 2.71
C SER A 47 -9.53 1.14 1.32
N ARG A 48 -8.81 1.68 0.33
CA ARG A 48 -9.03 1.47 -1.08
C ARG A 48 -7.69 1.17 -1.76
N VAL A 49 -7.69 0.23 -2.69
CA VAL A 49 -6.57 -0.02 -3.60
C VAL A 49 -7.10 0.08 -5.01
N ASP A 50 -6.42 0.87 -5.83
CA ASP A 50 -6.68 0.99 -7.25
C ASP A 50 -5.55 0.31 -8.01
N PHE A 51 -5.94 -0.62 -8.85
CA PHE A 51 -5.13 -1.35 -9.82
C PHE A 51 -5.43 -0.82 -11.22
N TYR A 52 -4.47 -0.96 -12.13
CA TYR A 52 -4.61 -0.52 -13.53
C TYR A 52 -5.18 0.91 -13.67
N ASP A 53 -4.55 1.87 -12.99
CA ASP A 53 -4.98 3.29 -12.96
C ASP A 53 -6.45 3.50 -12.53
N GLY A 54 -6.93 2.63 -11.64
CA GLY A 54 -8.28 2.68 -11.08
C GLY A 54 -9.31 1.91 -11.88
N MET A 55 -8.94 1.13 -12.88
CA MET A 55 -9.87 0.25 -13.59
C MET A 55 -10.40 -0.86 -12.67
N ASP A 56 -9.52 -1.45 -11.86
CA ASP A 56 -9.89 -2.45 -10.85
C ASP A 56 -9.66 -1.85 -9.45
N LYS A 57 -10.66 -1.93 -8.58
CA LYS A 57 -10.66 -1.28 -7.26
C LYS A 57 -11.06 -2.27 -6.19
N LEU A 58 -10.25 -2.36 -5.14
CA LEU A 58 -10.55 -3.15 -3.95
C LEU A 58 -10.80 -2.23 -2.76
N TYR A 59 -11.97 -2.35 -2.15
CA TYR A 59 -12.36 -1.64 -0.94
C TYR A 59 -12.34 -2.59 0.25
N ARG A 60 -11.81 -2.12 1.37
CA ARG A 60 -12.01 -2.73 2.69
C ARG A 60 -12.72 -1.72 3.56
N LEU A 61 -13.93 -2.04 3.98
CA LEU A 61 -14.79 -1.16 4.76
C LEU A 61 -15.01 -1.79 6.13
N TRP A 62 -14.71 -1.04 7.19
CA TRP A 62 -15.10 -1.44 8.53
C TRP A 62 -16.55 -1.03 8.80
N ASP A 63 -17.32 -1.96 9.37
CA ASP A 63 -18.66 -1.71 9.88
C ASP A 63 -18.64 -1.73 11.40
N ASP A 64 -19.07 -0.63 12.03
CA ASP A 64 -19.07 -0.49 13.48
C ASP A 64 -20.21 -1.26 14.16
N ALA A 65 -21.32 -1.52 13.47
CA ALA A 65 -22.45 -2.27 14.03
C ALA A 65 -22.19 -3.78 14.01
N GLU A 66 -21.55 -4.27 12.96
CA GLU A 66 -21.21 -5.70 12.80
C GLU A 66 -19.82 -6.06 13.33
N GLU A 67 -19.05 -5.06 13.76
CA GLU A 67 -17.67 -5.18 14.25
C GLU A 67 -16.76 -6.02 13.34
N LYS A 68 -16.91 -5.85 12.01
CA LYS A 68 -16.14 -6.62 11.03
C LYS A 68 -15.81 -5.81 9.78
N TYR A 69 -14.94 -6.39 8.95
CA TYR A 69 -14.61 -5.85 7.63
C TYR A 69 -15.46 -6.49 6.54
N PHE A 70 -15.92 -5.65 5.62
CA PHE A 70 -16.48 -6.03 4.33
C PHE A 70 -15.50 -5.69 3.21
N TYR A 71 -15.48 -6.52 2.18
CA TYR A 71 -14.57 -6.38 1.06
C TYR A 71 -15.37 -6.30 -0.24
N TYR A 72 -15.10 -5.29 -1.04
CA TYR A 72 -15.79 -5.08 -2.30
C TYR A 72 -14.78 -4.89 -3.42
N LYS A 73 -15.02 -5.55 -4.54
CA LYS A 73 -14.23 -5.41 -5.76
C LYS A 73 -15.08 -4.76 -6.85
N ILE A 74 -14.58 -3.65 -7.39
CA ILE A 74 -15.20 -2.96 -8.53
C ILE A 74 -14.27 -3.09 -9.73
N HIS A 75 -14.76 -3.70 -10.80
CA HIS A 75 -13.98 -3.88 -12.03
C HIS A 75 -14.90 -3.98 -13.26
N PRO A 76 -14.39 -3.72 -14.47
CA PRO A 76 -15.17 -3.90 -15.69
C PRO A 76 -15.33 -5.38 -16.02
N GLU A 77 -16.56 -5.80 -16.31
CA GLU A 77 -16.87 -7.13 -16.82
C GLU A 77 -17.47 -7.05 -18.23
N THR A 78 -17.23 -8.11 -19.00
CA THR A 78 -17.89 -8.36 -20.29
C THR A 78 -18.59 -9.71 -20.22
N THR A 79 -19.89 -9.71 -20.49
CA THR A 79 -20.76 -10.88 -20.55
C THR A 79 -21.45 -10.94 -21.91
N GLY A 80 -22.31 -11.94 -22.15
CA GLY A 80 -23.16 -11.95 -23.34
C GLY A 80 -24.15 -10.79 -23.42
N ASN A 81 -24.46 -10.13 -22.29
CA ASN A 81 -25.48 -9.08 -22.21
C ASN A 81 -24.92 -7.65 -22.18
N PHE A 82 -23.65 -7.48 -21.77
CA PHE A 82 -23.02 -6.17 -21.66
C PHE A 82 -21.51 -6.29 -21.84
N ARG A 83 -20.87 -5.17 -22.21
CA ARG A 83 -19.43 -5.09 -22.42
C ARG A 83 -18.83 -3.97 -21.57
N ASN A 84 -17.68 -4.24 -20.96
CA ASN A 84 -16.91 -3.28 -20.15
C ASN A 84 -17.76 -2.51 -19.14
N LYS A 85 -18.70 -3.19 -18.50
CA LYS A 85 -19.55 -2.56 -17.49
C LYS A 85 -18.90 -2.74 -16.13
N ASP A 86 -18.72 -1.64 -15.42
CA ASP A 86 -18.30 -1.70 -14.02
C ASP A 86 -19.36 -2.45 -13.20
N VAL A 87 -18.92 -3.51 -12.55
CA VAL A 87 -19.70 -4.29 -11.60
C VAL A 87 -19.08 -4.16 -10.22
N CYS A 88 -19.89 -4.38 -9.18
CA CYS A 88 -19.43 -4.42 -7.79
C CYS A 88 -19.78 -5.78 -7.22
N HIS A 89 -18.78 -6.50 -6.72
CA HIS A 89 -18.95 -7.77 -6.04
C HIS A 89 -18.45 -7.66 -4.61
N GLU A 90 -19.22 -8.17 -3.66
CA GLU A 90 -18.69 -8.51 -2.35
C GLU A 90 -17.77 -9.73 -2.52
N VAL A 91 -16.55 -9.66 -1.99
CA VAL A 91 -15.57 -10.75 -2.08
C VAL A 91 -15.33 -11.34 -0.70
N SER A 92 -15.26 -12.67 -0.62
CA SER A 92 -14.97 -13.33 0.64
C SER A 92 -13.54 -13.02 1.09
N ALA A 93 -13.37 -12.85 2.40
CA ALA A 93 -12.08 -12.64 3.05
C ALA A 93 -11.21 -13.92 3.10
N ASP A 94 -11.41 -14.86 2.18
CA ASP A 94 -10.64 -16.09 2.15
C ASP A 94 -9.22 -15.79 1.71
N ALA A 95 -8.24 -16.35 2.44
CA ALA A 95 -6.82 -15.97 2.37
C ALA A 95 -6.18 -16.13 0.97
N SER A 96 -6.87 -16.79 0.03
CA SER A 96 -6.46 -16.99 -1.36
C SER A 96 -6.81 -15.83 -2.30
N GLU A 97 -7.93 -15.13 -2.09
CA GLU A 97 -8.45 -14.14 -3.07
C GLU A 97 -8.32 -12.71 -2.57
N THR A 98 -8.53 -12.48 -1.27
CA THR A 98 -8.24 -11.21 -0.62
C THR A 98 -7.25 -11.46 0.48
N LYS A 99 -5.95 -11.40 0.14
CA LYS A 99 -4.93 -11.23 1.18
C LYS A 99 -5.36 -10.02 2.01
N THR A 100 -5.66 -10.26 3.28
CA THR A 100 -6.05 -9.21 4.21
C THR A 100 -4.82 -8.33 4.42
N TYR A 101 -4.72 -7.26 3.63
CA TYR A 101 -3.56 -6.39 3.65
C TYR A 101 -3.62 -5.54 4.91
N ALA A 102 -2.87 -5.94 5.93
CA ALA A 102 -2.70 -5.16 7.15
C ALA A 102 -2.20 -3.74 6.80
N ILE A 103 -2.49 -2.78 7.68
CA ILE A 103 -2.10 -1.35 7.55
C ILE A 103 -0.62 -1.16 7.16
N ASN A 104 0.24 -2.12 7.56
CA ASN A 104 1.68 -2.09 7.34
C ASN A 104 2.15 -2.86 6.09
N THR A 105 1.28 -3.56 5.37
CA THR A 105 1.70 -4.46 4.28
C THR A 105 2.24 -3.70 3.07
N TYR A 106 1.74 -2.48 2.83
CA TYR A 106 2.18 -1.65 1.70
C TYR A 106 3.34 -0.72 2.03
N LEU A 107 3.63 -0.55 3.32
CA LEU A 107 4.58 0.43 3.76
C LEU A 107 5.94 -0.24 4.01
N PRO A 108 7.04 0.35 3.50
CA PRO A 108 8.39 0.09 3.97
C PRO A 108 8.46 -0.08 5.51
N VAL A 109 8.90 -1.25 6.00
CA VAL A 109 9.08 -1.49 7.45
C VAL A 109 10.52 -1.80 7.83
N LYS A 110 10.91 -1.30 9.00
CA LYS A 110 12.12 -1.57 9.85
C LYS A 110 13.52 -1.52 9.22
N LYS A 111 13.70 -1.69 7.91
CA LYS A 111 15.01 -1.77 7.25
C LYS A 111 15.43 -0.49 6.53
N PHE A 112 14.53 0.49 6.45
CA PHE A 112 14.78 1.74 5.76
C PHE A 112 15.53 2.70 6.68
N LYS A 113 16.56 3.34 6.14
CA LYS A 113 17.32 4.40 6.80
C LYS A 113 16.89 5.75 6.24
N TYR A 114 16.69 6.72 7.12
CA TYR A 114 16.47 8.10 6.69
C TYR A 114 17.68 8.56 5.88
N SER A 115 17.42 9.18 4.72
CA SER A 115 18.45 9.74 3.85
C SER A 115 18.48 11.26 4.01
N HIS A 116 17.44 11.96 3.55
CA HIS A 116 17.32 13.41 3.62
C HIS A 116 15.87 13.87 3.38
N ASN A 117 15.60 15.16 3.56
CA ASN A 117 14.34 15.76 3.10
C ASN A 117 14.48 16.16 1.63
N GLU A 118 13.48 15.87 0.81
CA GLU A 118 13.41 16.28 -0.59
C GLU A 118 12.05 16.92 -0.90
N ILE A 119 11.93 17.59 -2.05
CA ILE A 119 10.65 18.13 -2.52
C ILE A 119 10.13 17.21 -3.61
N VAL A 120 8.95 16.63 -3.40
CA VAL A 120 8.24 15.81 -4.39
C VAL A 120 6.91 16.49 -4.69
N ASN A 121 6.69 16.87 -5.95
CA ASN A 121 5.47 17.57 -6.39
C ASN A 121 5.13 18.80 -5.52
N SER A 122 6.14 19.64 -5.22
CA SER A 122 6.02 20.83 -4.36
C SER A 122 5.68 20.54 -2.88
N ILE A 123 5.74 19.28 -2.45
CA ILE A 123 5.52 18.88 -1.06
C ILE A 123 6.86 18.46 -0.45
N LYS A 124 7.18 19.00 0.73
CA LYS A 124 8.35 18.58 1.50
C LYS A 124 8.13 17.16 2.03
N ALA A 125 8.98 16.23 1.62
CA ALA A 125 8.91 14.82 1.95
C ALA A 125 10.22 14.35 2.61
N GLN A 126 10.14 13.26 3.38
CA GLN A 126 11.32 12.56 3.89
C GLN A 126 11.65 11.38 2.98
N LYS A 127 12.90 11.29 2.53
CA LYS A 127 13.41 10.16 1.78
C LYS A 127 13.98 9.10 2.72
N TRP A 128 13.53 7.87 2.55
CA TRP A 128 14.00 6.70 3.31
C TRP A 128 14.43 5.62 2.34
N ILE A 129 15.62 5.05 2.53
CA ILE A 129 16.25 4.12 1.58
C ILE A 129 16.51 2.78 2.27
N TYR A 130 16.19 1.69 1.60
CA TYR A 130 16.64 0.34 1.96
C TYR A 130 17.52 -0.22 0.84
N GLU A 131 18.78 -0.49 1.16
CA GLU A 131 19.74 -1.12 0.26
C GLU A 131 19.91 -2.60 0.65
N TYR A 132 19.93 -3.49 -0.34
CA TYR A 132 20.28 -4.89 -0.16
C TYR A 132 21.13 -5.36 -1.33
N SER A 133 22.11 -6.22 -1.04
CA SER A 133 22.94 -6.86 -2.05
C SER A 133 22.47 -8.30 -2.24
N VAL A 134 22.32 -8.74 -3.49
CA VAL A 134 22.08 -10.14 -3.82
C VAL A 134 23.36 -10.70 -4.41
N THR A 135 23.95 -11.68 -3.74
CA THR A 135 25.04 -12.49 -4.32
C THR A 135 24.39 -13.57 -5.16
N LEU A 136 24.64 -13.58 -6.48
CA LEU A 136 24.25 -14.69 -7.32
C LEU A 136 25.29 -15.81 -7.15
N GLU A 137 24.92 -16.89 -6.48
CA GLU A 137 25.70 -18.13 -6.56
C GLU A 137 25.56 -18.68 -7.98
N GLN A 138 26.64 -18.56 -8.77
CA GLN A 138 26.75 -19.24 -10.05
C GLN A 138 26.85 -20.74 -9.79
N LYS A 139 25.89 -21.50 -10.32
CA LYS A 139 25.86 -22.96 -10.27
C LYS A 139 26.33 -23.53 -11.60
#